data_AF-A0A1C6Z7D6-F1
#
_entry.id   AF-A0A1C6Z7D6-F1
#
_cell.length_a   1.000
_cell.length_b   1.000
_cell.length_c   1.000
_cell.angle_alpha   90.00
_cell.angle_beta   90.00
_cell.angle_gamma   90.00
#
_symmetry.space_group_name_H-M   'P 1'
#
loop_
_entity.id
_entity.type
_entity.pdbx_description
1 polymer ?
#
loop_
_entity_poly.entity_id
_entity_poly.type
_entity_poly.pdbx_seq_one_letter_code
_entity_poly.pdbx_strand_id
1 'polypeptide(L)'
;MKNSSGETFAYSSLAPEYSGFLYNHYSRFQTDYMNVSFHHSGFKYTVFSNYEDGDSNKGVTVVNLKTKKEYTYECKDEGVDRLSDLMGKLQCDKDDALGCQ
;
A
#
# COMPACT_ATOMS: atom_id res chain seq x y z
N MET A 1 -8.96 -7.98 -2.23
CA MET A 1 -8.64 -8.93 -3.31
C MET A 1 -9.33 -10.26 -3.02
N LYS A 2 -10.13 -10.78 -3.98
CA LYS A 2 -10.69 -12.13 -3.89
C LYS A 2 -9.70 -13.10 -4.55
N ASN A 3 -9.25 -14.12 -3.83
CA ASN A 3 -8.49 -15.20 -4.46
C ASN A 3 -9.44 -16.11 -5.28
N SER A 4 -8.91 -17.00 -6.10
CA SER A 4 -9.64 -18.00 -6.90
C SER A 4 -10.69 -18.85 -6.13
N SER A 5 -10.63 -18.89 -4.79
CA SER A 5 -11.61 -19.49 -3.88
C SER A 5 -12.76 -18.57 -3.46
N GLY A 6 -12.74 -17.29 -3.85
CA GLY A 6 -13.68 -16.26 -3.39
C GLY A 6 -13.33 -15.66 -2.02
N GLU A 7 -12.24 -16.10 -1.38
CA GLU A 7 -11.81 -15.59 -0.08
C GLU A 7 -11.28 -14.17 -0.16
N THR A 8 -11.78 -13.33 0.74
CA THR A 8 -11.34 -11.94 0.88
C THR A 8 -10.16 -11.91 1.84
N PHE A 9 -9.00 -11.48 1.36
CA PHE A 9 -7.88 -11.18 2.25
C PHE A 9 -8.22 -9.93 3.07
N ALA A 10 -8.27 -10.08 4.39
CA ALA A 10 -8.51 -9.00 5.34
C ALA A 10 -7.49 -9.10 6.48
N TYR A 11 -6.93 -7.96 6.86
CA TYR A 11 -6.05 -7.82 8.01
C TYR A 11 -6.52 -6.67 8.88
N SER A 12 -6.41 -6.84 10.18
CA SER A 12 -6.70 -5.80 11.17
C SER A 12 -5.56 -5.78 12.17
N SER A 13 -4.98 -4.59 12.37
CA SER A 13 -3.92 -4.42 13.35
C SER A 13 -4.49 -4.47 14.76
N LEU A 14 -3.70 -5.00 15.71
CA LEU A 14 -3.97 -4.91 17.14
C LEU A 14 -3.55 -3.56 17.74
N ALA A 15 -2.80 -2.75 16.97
CA ALA A 15 -2.36 -1.44 17.40
C ALA A 15 -3.56 -0.48 17.50
N PRO A 16 -3.56 0.45 18.47
CA PRO A 16 -4.67 1.37 18.65
C PRO A 16 -4.85 2.26 17.41
N GLU A 17 -6.12 2.48 17.05
CA GLU A 17 -6.53 3.28 15.91
C GLU A 17 -5.82 2.87 14.61
N TYR A 18 -5.05 3.79 14.02
CA TYR A 18 -4.37 3.66 12.74
C TYR A 18 -2.86 3.38 12.87
N SER A 19 -2.34 3.29 14.10
CA SER A 19 -0.90 3.25 14.39
C SER A 19 -0.16 1.99 13.90
N GLY A 20 -0.90 0.97 13.45
CA GLY A 20 -0.32 -0.22 12.81
C GLY A 20 0.00 -0.06 11.33
N PHE A 21 -0.35 1.07 10.74
CA PHE A 21 -0.20 1.36 9.32
C PHE A 21 0.54 2.68 9.14
N LEU A 22 1.41 2.71 8.13
CA LEU A 22 2.10 3.92 7.71
C LEU A 22 1.73 4.26 6.29
N TYR A 23 1.73 5.55 5.96
CA TYR A 23 1.50 6.02 4.59
C TYR A 23 2.72 6.72 4.02
N ASN A 24 2.79 6.70 2.69
CA ASN A 24 3.65 7.56 1.89
C ASN A 24 2.85 8.15 0.74
N HIS A 25 3.16 9.39 0.39
CA HIS A 25 2.58 10.04 -0.77
C HIS A 25 3.63 10.96 -1.39
N TYR A 26 3.81 10.79 -2.70
CA TYR A 26 4.68 11.62 -3.52
C TYR A 26 3.89 12.10 -4.72
N SER A 27 3.82 13.41 -4.92
CA SER A 27 3.09 13.98 -6.04
C SER A 27 3.89 15.09 -6.71
N ARG A 28 3.92 15.05 -8.05
CA ARG A 28 4.46 16.11 -8.92
C ARG A 28 3.69 16.12 -10.24
N PHE A 29 4.05 17.04 -11.14
CA PHE A 29 3.47 17.05 -12.47
C PHE A 29 3.65 15.68 -13.16
N GLN A 30 2.52 15.08 -13.58
CA GLN A 30 2.41 13.76 -14.20
C GLN A 30 2.89 12.56 -13.35
N THR A 31 3.03 12.71 -12.03
CA THR A 31 3.40 11.59 -11.15
C THR A 31 2.63 11.69 -9.85
N ASP A 32 1.97 10.60 -9.45
CA ASP A 32 1.34 10.48 -8.14
C ASP A 32 1.53 9.05 -7.62
N TYR A 33 2.24 8.90 -6.52
CA TYR A 33 2.49 7.61 -5.88
C TYR A 33 1.93 7.64 -4.47
N MET A 34 1.04 6.72 -4.16
CA MET A 34 0.51 6.56 -2.82
C MET A 34 0.65 5.14 -2.31
N ASN A 35 1.23 5.00 -1.12
CA ASN A 35 1.44 3.73 -0.45
C ASN A 35 0.82 3.72 0.94
N VAL A 36 0.27 2.57 1.33
CA VAL A 36 -0.02 2.24 2.72
C VAL A 36 0.64 0.92 3.06
N SER A 37 1.47 0.90 4.10
CA SER A 37 2.24 -0.27 4.47
C SER A 37 2.03 -0.72 5.92
N PHE A 38 2.19 -2.02 6.14
CA PHE A 38 2.13 -2.65 7.46
C PHE A 38 2.97 -3.91 7.49
N HIS A 39 3.32 -4.35 8.70
CA HIS A 39 4.06 -5.58 8.93
C HIS A 39 3.16 -6.65 9.54
N HIS A 40 3.21 -7.86 8.98
CA HIS A 40 2.50 -9.00 9.55
C HIS A 40 3.26 -10.30 9.29
N SER A 41 3.42 -11.12 10.33
CA SER A 41 4.00 -12.47 10.26
C SER A 41 5.36 -12.56 9.53
N GLY A 42 6.22 -11.54 9.67
CA GLY A 42 7.54 -11.50 9.03
C GLY A 42 7.56 -10.98 7.58
N PHE A 43 6.46 -10.39 7.11
CA PHE A 43 6.33 -9.77 5.80
C PHE A 43 5.95 -8.29 5.92
N LYS A 44 6.45 -7.46 4.99
CA LYS A 44 5.93 -6.11 4.73
C LYS A 44 4.94 -6.20 3.60
N TYR A 45 3.74 -5.69 3.84
CA TYR A 45 2.70 -5.54 2.85
C TYR A 45 2.60 -4.06 2.52
N THR A 46 2.53 -3.74 1.23
CA THR A 46 2.32 -2.38 0.75
C THR A 46 1.18 -2.40 -0.25
N VAL A 47 0.08 -1.73 0.08
CA VAL A 47 -0.96 -1.41 -0.90
C VAL A 47 -0.53 -0.13 -1.60
N PHE A 48 -0.44 -0.16 -2.92
CA PHE A 48 0.01 0.98 -3.71
C PHE A 48 -1.04 1.39 -4.75
N SER A 49 -1.09 2.70 -5.00
CA SER A 49 -1.74 3.30 -6.15
C SER A 49 -0.77 4.29 -6.78
N ASN A 50 -0.27 3.93 -7.95
CA ASN A 50 0.72 4.70 -8.69
C ASN A 50 0.10 5.22 -9.98
N TYR A 51 0.51 6.43 -10.33
CA TYR A 51 0.23 7.10 -11.59
C TYR A 51 1.53 7.73 -12.09
N GLU A 52 1.86 7.49 -13.35
CA GLU A 52 3.02 8.07 -14.02
C GLU A 52 2.75 8.23 -15.51
N ASP A 53 2.86 9.45 -16.03
CA ASP A 53 2.81 9.76 -17.47
C ASP A 53 1.62 9.15 -18.24
N GLY A 54 0.45 9.10 -17.59
CA GLY A 54 -0.78 8.58 -18.19
C GLY A 54 -1.06 7.10 -17.88
N ASP A 55 -0.10 6.39 -17.32
CA ASP A 55 -0.23 5.01 -16.87
C ASP A 55 -0.59 4.95 -15.38
N SER A 56 -1.58 4.12 -15.02
CA SER A 56 -1.91 3.83 -13.62
C SER A 56 -1.66 2.37 -13.30
N ASN A 57 -0.99 2.12 -12.19
CA ASN A 57 -0.78 0.78 -11.66
C ASN A 57 -1.16 0.75 -10.18
N LYS A 58 -2.02 -0.19 -9.80
CA LYS A 58 -2.49 -0.37 -8.43
C LYS A 58 -2.33 -1.82 -8.03
N GLY A 59 -2.02 -2.08 -6.77
CA GLY A 59 -1.80 -3.45 -6.34
C GLY A 59 -1.33 -3.60 -4.91
N VAL A 60 -0.81 -4.79 -4.63
CA VAL A 60 -0.21 -5.12 -3.35
C VAL A 60 1.17 -5.72 -3.60
N THR A 61 2.18 -5.13 -2.96
CA THR A 61 3.53 -5.69 -2.88
C THR A 61 3.70 -6.40 -1.54
N VAL A 62 4.29 -7.60 -1.57
CA VAL A 62 4.58 -8.41 -0.38
C VAL A 62 6.07 -8.72 -0.35
N VAL A 63 6.76 -8.20 0.65
CA VAL A 63 8.20 -8.42 0.85
C VAL A 63 8.42 -9.33 2.05
N ASN A 64 9.10 -10.45 1.83
CA ASN A 64 9.58 -11.29 2.94
C ASN A 64 10.76 -10.60 3.63
N LEU A 65 10.61 -10.25 4.91
CA LEU A 65 11.63 -9.48 5.63
C LEU A 65 12.92 -10.26 5.87
N LYS A 66 12.86 -11.60 5.88
CA LYS A 66 14.02 -12.49 6.09
C LYS A 66 14.78 -12.74 4.79
N THR A 67 14.10 -13.09 3.71
CA THR A 67 14.75 -13.45 2.43
C THR A 67 14.90 -12.27 1.48
N LYS A 68 14.25 -11.13 1.78
CA LYS A 68 14.13 -9.96 0.92
C LYS A 68 13.46 -10.24 -0.43
N LYS A 69 12.80 -11.39 -0.57
CA LYS A 69 12.05 -11.72 -1.78
C LYS A 69 10.76 -10.90 -1.83
N GLU A 70 10.53 -10.28 -2.98
CA GLU A 70 9.38 -9.44 -3.26
C GLU A 70 8.43 -10.11 -4.25
N TYR A 71 7.13 -9.89 -4.05
CA TYR A 71 6.07 -10.34 -4.94
C TYR A 71 5.07 -9.21 -5.13
N THR A 72 4.68 -8.97 -6.37
CA THR A 72 3.70 -7.93 -6.71
C THR A 72 2.45 -8.56 -7.28
N TYR A 73 1.31 -8.15 -6.76
CA TYR A 73 -0.02 -8.56 -7.18
C TYR A 73 -0.76 -7.34 -7.69
N GLU A 74 -0.83 -7.18 -9.00
CA GLU A 74 -1.54 -6.06 -9.64
C GLU A 74 -3.05 -6.29 -9.60
N CYS A 75 -3.79 -5.20 -9.39
CA CYS A 75 -5.24 -5.18 -9.49
C CYS A 75 -5.65 -5.29 -10.96
N LYS A 76 -6.50 -6.28 -11.29
CA LYS A 76 -7.03 -6.45 -12.66
C LYS A 76 -8.14 -5.46 -13.01
N ASP A 77 -8.96 -5.12 -12.01
CA ASP A 77 -10.08 -4.21 -12.15
C ASP A 77 -10.10 -3.23 -10.97
N GLU A 78 -10.49 -1.99 -11.25
CA GLU A 78 -10.63 -0.95 -10.25
C GLU A 78 -12.07 -0.96 -9.71
N GLY A 79 -12.25 -1.48 -8.50
CA GLY A 79 -13.55 -1.39 -7.83
C GLY A 79 -13.77 0.01 -7.25
N VAL A 80 -13.07 0.30 -6.15
CA VAL A 80 -13.10 1.59 -5.46
C VAL A 80 -11.71 1.82 -4.87
N ASP A 81 -11.08 2.93 -5.24
CA ASP A 81 -9.86 3.42 -4.61
C ASP A 81 -10.20 4.56 -3.64
N ARG A 82 -9.78 4.41 -2.39
CA ARG A 82 -9.92 5.39 -1.31
C ARG A 82 -8.66 5.46 -0.46
N LEU A 83 -7.50 5.15 -1.05
CA LEU A 83 -6.22 5.23 -0.33
C LEU A 83 -5.97 6.65 0.19
N SER A 84 -6.30 7.68 -0.59
CA SER A 84 -6.14 9.09 -0.22
C SER A 84 -6.92 9.50 1.03
N ASP A 85 -8.08 8.87 1.32
CA ASP A 85 -8.87 9.11 2.53
C ASP A 85 -8.11 8.73 3.82
N LEU A 86 -6.99 8.02 3.71
CA LEU A 86 -6.16 7.56 4.82
C LEU A 86 -5.00 8.53 5.16
N MET A 87 -4.61 9.45 4.27
CA MET A 87 -3.45 10.34 4.50
C MET A 87 -3.56 11.17 5.78
N GLY A 88 -4.76 11.67 6.08
CA GLY A 88 -5.03 12.47 7.28
C GLY A 88 -5.19 11.65 8.57
N LYS A 89 -5.07 10.32 8.49
CA LYS A 89 -5.35 9.38 9.59
C LYS A 89 -4.14 8.54 9.96
N LEU A 90 -3.33 8.17 8.98
CA LEU A 90 -2.13 7.34 9.17
C LEU A 90 -0.92 8.21 9.53
N GLN A 91 0.06 7.61 10.20
CA GLN A 91 1.35 8.27 10.38
C GLN A 91 2.17 8.18 9.10
N CYS A 92 2.89 9.25 8.79
CA CYS A 92 3.81 9.29 7.67
C CYS A 92 5.03 8.39 7.95
N ASP A 93 5.38 7.53 7.00
CA ASP A 93 6.67 6.83 7.00
C ASP A 93 7.77 7.79 6.52
N LYS A 94 8.42 8.47 7.45
CA LYS A 94 9.48 9.46 7.15
C LYS A 94 10.78 8.83 6.67
N ASP A 95 10.94 7.52 6.89
CA ASP A 95 12.15 6.80 6.53
C ASP A 95 12.08 6.24 5.09
N ASP A 96 10.89 6.25 4.47
CA ASP A 96 10.68 5.85 3.09
C ASP A 96 11.11 6.96 2.11
N ALA A 97 11.70 6.55 0.98
CA ALA A 97 12.23 7.46 -0.04
C ALA A 97 11.15 8.33 -0.71
N LEU A 98 9.88 7.90 -0.71
CA LEU A 98 8.76 8.68 -1.25
C LEU A 98 8.39 9.87 -0.36
N GLY A 99 8.67 9.80 0.94
CA GLY A 99 8.18 10.79 1.90
C GLY A 99 6.65 10.87 1.96
N CYS A 100 6.14 12.02 2.40
CA CYS A 100 4.71 12.28 2.56
C CYS A 100 4.41 13.76 2.27
N GLN A 101 4.28 14.09 0.99
CA GLN A 101 4.21 15.47 0.51
C GLN A 101 2.79 15.91 0.16
#